data_AF-A0A940FXM2-F1
#
_entry.id   AF-A0A940FXM2-F1
#
_cell.length_a   1.000
_cell.length_b   1.000
_cell.length_c   1.000
_cell.angle_alpha   90.00
_cell.angle_beta   90.00
_cell.angle_gamma   90.00
#
_symmetry.space_group_name_H-M   'P 1'
#
loop_
_entity.id
_entity.type
_entity.pdbx_description
1 polymer ?
#
loop_
_entity_poly.entity_id
_entity_poly.type
_entity_poly.pdbx_seq_one_letter_code
_entity_poly.pdbx_strand_id
1 'polypeptide(L)'
;MQPDDTTSDAPALLYSQTEYDERGNFHYQGDLHKPGEPLASIAARVEAHLRVIFPDSRFAIRTETFSGGRKIIAELLDTPEDLTDRDAKDAFSTRVKDQIERFGFTRSNVYQDSHNCSFFCDVGIGQPYWAALGARRGTGNAVKSLVSLAAFKKQVKPGDQMKLIGAPDGFRTLGAIRTVKAVRSKDIVFEGPVYLTLPRAAQFACDGKRVRFAIGSEHQPDAHLLYEWTPAKAA
;
A
#
# COMPACT_ATOMS: atom_id res chain seq x y z
N MET A 1 -17.00 29.80 47.09
CA MET A 1 -17.54 28.85 46.09
C MET A 1 -16.66 29.01 44.86
N GLN A 2 -15.63 28.18 44.74
CA GLN A 2 -14.77 28.12 43.56
C GLN A 2 -15.57 27.50 42.41
N PRO A 3 -15.37 27.91 41.15
CA PRO A 3 -15.78 27.11 40.02
C PRO A 3 -14.76 25.98 39.82
N ASP A 4 -15.27 24.75 39.79
CA ASP A 4 -14.51 23.56 39.39
C ASP A 4 -14.17 23.69 37.90
N ASP A 5 -12.86 23.74 37.64
CA ASP A 5 -12.25 23.76 36.33
C ASP A 5 -12.13 22.31 35.84
N THR A 6 -13.21 21.77 35.25
CA THR A 6 -13.14 20.47 34.57
C THR A 6 -12.66 20.69 33.14
N THR A 7 -11.34 20.76 32.99
CA THR A 7 -10.68 20.59 31.69
C THR A 7 -10.94 19.15 31.23
N SER A 8 -11.95 18.96 30.38
CA SER A 8 -12.20 17.70 29.70
C SER A 8 -11.09 17.47 28.68
N ASP A 9 -10.05 16.75 29.09
CA ASP A 9 -8.94 16.29 28.24
C ASP A 9 -9.40 15.12 27.34
N ALA A 10 -10.50 15.34 26.60
CA ALA A 10 -10.92 14.45 25.54
C ALA A 10 -10.01 14.71 24.34
N PRO A 11 -9.42 13.66 23.72
CA PRO A 11 -8.61 13.84 22.52
C PRO A 11 -9.44 14.61 21.49
N ALA A 12 -8.87 15.69 20.93
CA ALA A 12 -9.54 16.47 19.90
C ALA A 12 -9.98 15.51 18.78
N LEU A 13 -11.31 15.37 18.61
CA LEU A 13 -11.90 14.57 17.56
C LEU A 13 -11.25 14.96 16.23
N LEU A 14 -10.77 13.97 15.49
CA LEU A 14 -10.27 14.20 14.14
C LEU A 14 -11.42 14.83 13.33
N TYR A 15 -11.11 15.75 12.41
CA TYR A 15 -12.15 16.37 11.57
C TYR A 15 -12.90 15.30 10.76
N SER A 16 -12.21 14.21 10.42
CA SER A 16 -12.76 13.02 9.77
C SER A 16 -13.69 12.16 10.65
N GLN A 17 -13.83 12.47 11.94
CA GLN A 17 -14.64 11.75 12.93
C GLN A 17 -15.84 12.57 13.43
N THR A 18 -16.17 13.69 12.77
CA THR A 18 -17.34 14.49 13.12
C THR A 18 -18.62 13.69 12.86
N GLU A 19 -19.49 13.54 13.85
CA GLU A 19 -20.77 12.82 13.71
C GLU A 19 -21.86 13.72 13.12
N TYR A 20 -22.90 13.09 12.55
CA TYR A 20 -24.12 13.80 12.15
C TYR A 20 -24.95 14.13 13.38
N ASP A 21 -25.58 15.31 13.40
CA ASP A 21 -26.60 15.61 14.41
C ASP A 21 -27.90 14.82 14.18
N GLU A 22 -28.82 14.86 15.14
CA GLU A 22 -30.13 14.18 15.07
C GLU A 22 -30.99 14.60 13.86
N ARG A 23 -30.65 15.72 13.21
CA ARG A 23 -31.33 16.27 12.03
C ARG A 23 -30.57 15.95 10.74
N GLY A 24 -29.54 15.11 10.81
CA GLY A 24 -28.72 14.69 9.69
C GLY A 24 -27.76 15.77 9.19
N ASN A 25 -27.56 16.87 9.92
CA ASN A 25 -26.58 17.90 9.57
C ASN A 25 -25.18 17.41 9.94
N PHE A 26 -24.23 17.66 9.05
CA PHE A 26 -22.81 17.49 9.30
C PHE A 26 -22.11 18.80 8.95
N HIS A 27 -21.31 19.28 9.90
CA HIS A 27 -20.57 20.52 9.73
C HIS A 27 -19.22 20.42 10.41
N TYR A 28 -18.16 20.68 9.66
CA TYR A 28 -16.87 21.06 10.24
C TYR A 28 -16.28 22.23 9.48
N GLN A 29 -15.48 23.00 10.21
CA GLN A 29 -14.60 24.00 9.66
C GLN A 29 -13.21 23.80 10.28
N GLY A 30 -12.24 23.52 9.42
CA GLY A 30 -10.85 23.40 9.82
C GLY A 30 -10.30 24.71 10.35
N ASP A 31 -9.41 24.63 11.33
CA ASP A 31 -8.81 25.79 12.00
C ASP A 31 -7.89 26.63 11.09
N LEU A 32 -7.41 26.06 9.97
CA LEU A 32 -6.57 26.72 8.98
C LEU A 32 -7.35 27.17 7.74
N HIS A 33 -8.67 26.94 7.69
CA HIS A 33 -9.54 27.32 6.59
C HIS A 33 -9.57 28.85 6.39
N LYS A 34 -9.47 29.28 5.13
CA LYS A 34 -9.68 30.69 4.74
C LYS A 34 -10.79 30.78 3.69
N PRO A 35 -11.88 31.50 3.99
CA PRO A 35 -12.98 31.67 3.05
C PRO A 35 -12.53 32.28 1.71
N GLY A 36 -13.03 31.73 0.61
CA GLY A 36 -12.74 32.24 -0.75
C GLY A 36 -11.33 31.96 -1.27
N GLU A 37 -10.52 31.15 -0.57
CA GLU A 37 -9.15 30.86 -1.00
C GLU A 37 -9.13 30.03 -2.31
N PRO A 38 -8.33 30.44 -3.33
CA PRO A 38 -8.14 29.68 -4.55
C PRO A 38 -7.52 28.31 -4.25
N LEU A 39 -7.93 27.27 -4.99
CA LEU A 39 -7.50 25.88 -4.77
C LEU A 39 -5.97 25.72 -4.79
N ALA A 40 -5.30 26.41 -5.71
CA ALA A 40 -3.84 26.37 -5.81
C ALA A 40 -3.16 26.93 -4.56
N SER A 41 -3.71 28.00 -3.97
CA SER A 41 -3.19 28.59 -2.72
C SER A 41 -3.41 27.64 -1.53
N ILE A 42 -4.58 26.99 -1.47
CA ILE A 42 -4.84 25.95 -0.46
C ILE A 42 -3.83 24.82 -0.61
N ALA A 43 -3.65 24.28 -1.82
CA ALA A 43 -2.73 23.18 -2.10
C ALA A 43 -1.29 23.51 -1.71
N ALA A 44 -0.80 24.72 -2.02
CA ALA A 44 0.54 25.15 -1.65
C ALA A 44 0.73 25.22 -0.12
N ARG A 45 -0.29 25.70 0.61
CA ARG A 45 -0.26 25.73 2.08
C ARG A 45 -0.36 24.35 2.70
N VAL A 46 -1.18 23.46 2.13
CA VAL A 46 -1.26 22.05 2.52
C VAL A 46 0.09 21.37 2.34
N GLU A 47 0.75 21.57 1.19
CA GLU A 47 2.09 21.01 0.96
C GLU A 47 3.10 21.47 2.01
N ALA A 48 3.15 22.78 2.29
CA ALA A 48 4.02 23.35 3.30
C ALA A 48 3.71 22.80 4.70
N HIS A 49 2.43 22.67 5.04
CA HIS A 49 1.97 22.13 6.32
C HIS A 49 2.34 20.66 6.50
N LEU A 50 2.08 19.82 5.50
CA LEU A 50 2.42 18.40 5.55
C LEU A 50 3.94 18.19 5.69
N ARG A 51 4.76 19.04 5.07
CA ARG A 51 6.22 18.99 5.25
C ARG A 51 6.66 19.29 6.69
N VAL A 52 5.92 20.12 7.42
CA VAL A 52 6.19 20.41 8.84
C VAL A 52 5.70 19.30 9.75
N ILE A 53 4.50 18.78 9.50
CA ILE A 53 3.88 17.74 10.37
C ILE A 53 4.50 16.36 10.14
N PHE A 54 4.92 16.05 8.91
CA PHE A 54 5.53 14.78 8.54
C PHE A 54 6.94 15.02 7.96
N PRO A 55 7.92 15.43 8.78
CA PRO A 55 9.24 15.85 8.31
C PRO A 55 10.01 14.74 7.58
N ASP A 56 9.76 13.48 7.96
CA ASP A 56 10.39 12.31 7.35
C ASP A 56 9.59 11.72 6.17
N SER A 57 8.47 12.34 5.79
CA SER A 57 7.66 11.90 4.66
C SER A 57 7.73 12.91 3.51
N ARG A 58 7.61 12.39 2.29
CA ARG A 58 7.61 13.20 1.06
C ARG A 58 6.29 13.00 0.34
N PHE A 59 5.66 14.11 -0.04
CA PHE A 59 4.40 14.13 -0.75
C PHE A 59 4.52 14.93 -2.04
N ALA A 60 3.78 14.52 -3.07
CA ALA A 60 3.40 15.37 -4.18
C ALA A 60 1.94 15.79 -4.00
N ILE A 61 1.65 17.09 -4.08
CA ILE A 61 0.28 17.61 -4.01
C ILE A 61 -0.23 17.88 -5.42
N ARG A 62 -1.39 17.33 -5.74
CA ARG A 62 -2.10 17.55 -7.00
C ARG A 62 -3.50 18.06 -6.73
N THR A 63 -4.03 18.80 -7.68
CA THR A 63 -5.39 19.35 -7.61
C THR A 63 -6.19 18.97 -8.84
N GLU A 64 -7.47 18.68 -8.65
CA GLU A 64 -8.41 18.40 -9.73
C GLU A 64 -9.66 19.28 -9.59
N THR A 65 -10.31 19.60 -10.70
CA THR A 65 -11.60 20.30 -10.73
C THR A 65 -12.54 19.54 -11.65
N PHE A 66 -13.78 19.36 -11.21
CA PHE A 66 -14.82 18.61 -11.92
C PHE A 66 -16.19 19.24 -11.66
N SER A 67 -17.23 18.76 -12.35
CA SER A 67 -18.58 19.34 -12.27
C SER A 67 -19.18 19.37 -10.86
N GLY A 68 -18.75 18.48 -9.97
CA GLY A 68 -19.19 18.38 -8.58
C GLY A 68 -18.28 19.07 -7.55
N GLY A 69 -17.19 19.73 -7.98
CA GLY A 69 -16.32 20.47 -7.07
C GLY A 69 -14.85 20.42 -7.44
N ARG A 70 -14.01 20.48 -6.40
CA ARG A 70 -12.56 20.52 -6.52
C ARG A 70 -11.92 19.59 -5.52
N LYS A 71 -10.78 18.99 -5.86
CA LYS A 71 -10.12 17.95 -5.06
C LYS A 71 -8.65 18.27 -4.84
N ILE A 72 -8.15 17.94 -3.65
CA ILE A 72 -6.73 17.88 -3.32
C ILE A 72 -6.34 16.41 -3.15
N ILE A 73 -5.26 16.02 -3.81
CA ILE A 73 -4.71 14.66 -3.75
C ILE A 73 -3.28 14.79 -3.21
N ALA A 74 -3.02 14.16 -2.06
CA ALA A 74 -1.68 13.99 -1.55
C ALA A 74 -1.15 12.61 -1.94
N GLU A 75 -0.20 12.57 -2.85
CA GLU A 75 0.48 11.33 -3.26
C GLU A 75 1.75 11.16 -2.43
N LEU A 76 1.79 10.12 -1.60
CA LEU A 76 2.97 9.75 -0.82
C LEU A 76 4.06 9.21 -1.75
N LEU A 77 5.22 9.86 -1.71
CA LEU A 77 6.41 9.50 -2.49
C LEU A 77 7.42 8.73 -1.67
N ASP A 78 7.52 9.01 -0.36
CA ASP A 78 8.41 8.31 0.54
C ASP A 78 8.02 8.54 2.02
N THR A 79 8.29 7.57 2.89
CA THR A 79 8.20 7.67 4.36
C THR A 79 8.97 6.52 4.99
N PRO A 80 9.59 6.67 6.18
CA PRO A 80 10.23 5.56 6.88
C PRO A 80 9.25 4.47 7.31
N GLU A 81 7.96 4.79 7.48
CA GLU A 81 6.94 3.83 7.92
C GLU A 81 6.74 2.68 6.92
N ASP A 82 6.47 1.49 7.45
CA ASP A 82 6.11 0.31 6.68
C ASP A 82 4.59 0.27 6.46
N LEU A 83 4.16 0.72 5.29
CA LEU A 83 2.74 0.72 4.88
C LEU A 83 2.36 -0.52 4.04
N THR A 84 3.10 -1.64 4.14
CA THR A 84 2.70 -2.89 3.48
C THR A 84 1.45 -3.48 4.11
N ASP A 85 1.31 -3.32 5.42
CA ASP A 85 0.11 -3.73 6.15
C ASP A 85 -1.07 -2.79 5.88
N ARG A 86 -2.28 -3.36 5.77
CA ARG A 86 -3.48 -2.60 5.43
C ARG A 86 -3.89 -1.64 6.54
N ASP A 87 -3.84 -2.09 7.79
CA ASP A 87 -4.25 -1.27 8.93
C ASP A 87 -3.26 -0.10 9.10
N ALA A 88 -1.96 -0.35 8.91
CA ALA A 88 -0.94 0.69 8.87
C ALA A 88 -1.20 1.72 7.76
N LYS A 89 -1.54 1.27 6.54
CA LYS A 89 -1.89 2.13 5.40
C LYS A 89 -3.12 2.98 5.68
N ASP A 90 -4.18 2.37 6.20
CA ASP A 90 -5.45 3.05 6.46
C ASP A 90 -5.29 4.07 7.61
N ALA A 91 -4.54 3.72 8.66
CA ALA A 91 -4.18 4.64 9.74
C ALA A 91 -3.31 5.81 9.26
N PHE A 92 -2.29 5.57 8.44
CA PHE A 92 -1.46 6.61 7.84
C PHE A 92 -2.29 7.56 6.98
N SER A 93 -3.11 7.00 6.08
CA SER A 93 -3.97 7.78 5.18
C SER A 93 -4.95 8.65 5.96
N THR A 94 -5.51 8.13 7.06
CA THR A 94 -6.43 8.87 7.94
C THR A 94 -5.74 10.05 8.62
N ARG A 95 -4.52 9.85 9.17
CA ARG A 95 -3.73 10.93 9.78
C ARG A 95 -3.40 12.04 8.78
N VAL A 96 -3.01 11.69 7.55
CA VAL A 96 -2.72 12.69 6.51
C VAL A 96 -3.98 13.43 6.08
N LYS A 97 -5.09 12.72 5.86
CA LYS A 97 -6.39 13.34 5.51
C LYS A 97 -6.81 14.35 6.56
N ASP A 98 -6.76 13.99 7.84
CA ASP A 98 -7.10 14.90 8.94
C ASP A 98 -6.31 16.22 8.89
N GLN A 99 -5.01 16.16 8.60
CA GLN A 99 -4.20 17.37 8.45
C GLN A 99 -4.54 18.22 7.23
N ILE A 100 -5.05 17.61 6.16
CA ILE A 100 -5.53 18.34 4.97
C ILE A 100 -6.90 18.98 5.28
N GLU A 101 -7.78 18.28 5.99
CA GLU A 101 -9.12 18.76 6.34
C GLU A 101 -9.11 20.03 7.21
N ARG A 102 -8.03 20.29 7.94
CA ARG A 102 -7.79 21.56 8.66
C ARG A 102 -7.86 22.80 7.76
N PHE A 103 -7.63 22.66 6.47
CA PHE A 103 -7.72 23.76 5.50
C PHE A 103 -9.11 23.91 4.88
N GLY A 104 -9.99 22.95 5.15
CA GLY A 104 -11.28 22.84 4.52
C GLY A 104 -12.45 23.20 5.42
N PHE A 105 -13.63 23.18 4.83
CA PHE A 105 -14.89 23.05 5.53
C PHE A 105 -15.76 22.06 4.76
N THR A 106 -16.68 21.44 5.46
CA THR A 106 -17.82 20.75 4.85
C THR A 106 -19.07 21.08 5.64
N ARG A 107 -20.16 21.29 4.90
CA ARG A 107 -21.52 21.44 5.39
C ARG A 107 -22.41 20.55 4.52
N SER A 108 -22.99 19.53 5.11
CA SER A 108 -23.93 18.65 4.42
C SER A 108 -25.16 18.37 5.27
N ASN A 109 -26.22 17.92 4.62
CA ASN A 109 -27.38 17.33 5.28
C ASN A 109 -27.83 16.10 4.49
N VAL A 110 -27.78 14.93 5.13
CA VAL A 110 -28.06 13.63 4.51
C VAL A 110 -29.52 13.48 4.11
N TYR A 111 -30.45 14.07 4.87
CA TYR A 111 -31.88 13.99 4.59
C TYR A 111 -32.34 14.95 3.49
N GLN A 112 -31.56 16.00 3.22
CA GLN A 112 -31.87 17.03 2.23
C GLN A 112 -31.02 16.91 0.96
N ASP A 113 -30.22 15.84 0.84
CA ASP A 113 -29.28 15.62 -0.27
C ASP A 113 -28.42 16.86 -0.58
N SER A 114 -28.01 17.56 0.48
CA SER A 114 -27.22 18.78 0.35
C SER A 114 -25.79 18.50 0.77
N HIS A 115 -24.83 18.91 -0.06
CA HIS A 115 -23.41 18.78 0.22
C HIS A 115 -22.66 19.99 -0.32
N ASN A 116 -22.01 20.71 0.57
CA ASN A 116 -21.16 21.84 0.23
C ASN A 116 -19.84 21.70 0.97
N CYS A 117 -18.74 21.57 0.25
CA CYS A 117 -17.41 21.48 0.83
C CYS A 117 -16.45 22.42 0.10
N SER A 118 -15.41 22.81 0.82
CA SER A 118 -14.32 23.59 0.24
C SER A 118 -13.55 22.81 -0.81
N PHE A 119 -13.35 21.50 -0.63
CA PHE A 119 -12.70 20.58 -1.56
C PHE A 119 -12.91 19.15 -1.06
N PHE A 120 -12.72 18.18 -1.94
CA PHE A 120 -12.57 16.76 -1.59
C PHE A 120 -11.11 16.43 -1.32
N CYS A 121 -10.84 15.53 -0.37
CA CYS A 121 -9.48 15.11 -0.03
C CYS A 121 -9.24 13.64 -0.35
N ASP A 122 -8.06 13.33 -0.88
CA ASP A 122 -7.61 11.96 -1.10
C ASP A 122 -6.12 11.80 -0.81
N VAL A 123 -5.76 10.62 -0.34
CA VAL A 123 -4.38 10.26 0.00
C VAL A 123 -4.05 8.96 -0.71
N GLY A 124 -3.14 9.07 -1.67
CA GLY A 124 -2.64 7.95 -2.45
C GLY A 124 -1.24 7.55 -2.01
N ILE A 125 -0.92 6.26 -2.13
CA ILE A 125 0.45 5.79 -2.00
C ILE A 125 1.00 5.59 -3.41
N GLY A 126 1.92 6.46 -3.82
CA GLY A 126 2.48 6.47 -5.16
C GLY A 126 3.44 5.30 -5.41
N GLN A 127 3.67 5.00 -6.68
CA GLN A 127 4.71 4.04 -7.11
C GLN A 127 6.12 4.36 -6.55
N PRO A 128 6.55 5.64 -6.45
CA PRO A 128 7.85 5.98 -5.87
C PRO A 128 8.05 5.49 -4.43
N TYR A 129 7.00 5.49 -3.61
CA TYR A 129 7.09 5.01 -2.23
C TYR A 129 7.43 3.52 -2.19
N TRP A 130 6.77 2.70 -3.01
CA TRP A 130 7.04 1.26 -3.05
C TRP A 130 8.47 0.96 -3.53
N ALA A 131 8.97 1.74 -4.50
CA ALA A 131 10.36 1.63 -4.93
C ALA A 131 11.35 2.00 -3.81
N ALA A 132 11.10 3.10 -3.08
CA ALA A 132 11.93 3.54 -1.97
C ALA A 132 11.92 2.54 -0.79
N LEU A 133 10.75 1.98 -0.48
CA LEU A 133 10.57 0.94 0.53
C LEU A 133 11.34 -0.33 0.18
N GLY A 134 11.25 -0.78 -1.07
CA GLY A 134 12.01 -1.92 -1.58
C GLY A 134 13.54 -1.70 -1.49
N ALA A 135 14.01 -0.47 -1.74
CA ALA A 135 15.41 -0.12 -1.55
C ALA A 135 15.84 -0.16 -0.08
N ARG A 136 15.02 0.35 0.86
CA ARG A 136 15.30 0.36 2.31
C ARG A 136 15.31 -1.01 2.94
N ARG A 137 14.32 -1.85 2.63
CA ARG A 137 14.25 -3.22 3.17
C ARG A 137 15.35 -4.12 2.62
N GLY A 138 16.00 -3.68 1.53
CA GLY A 138 16.72 -4.57 0.65
C GLY A 138 15.77 -5.56 0.00
N THR A 139 16.23 -6.25 -1.04
CA THR A 139 15.49 -7.39 -1.58
C THR A 139 15.49 -8.50 -0.54
N GLY A 140 14.47 -8.57 0.31
CA GLY A 140 14.14 -9.79 1.04
C GLY A 140 14.15 -10.93 0.02
N ASN A 141 14.91 -11.99 0.29
CA ASN A 141 15.11 -13.10 -0.64
C ASN A 141 15.67 -12.68 -2.01
N ALA A 142 16.79 -11.93 -2.02
CA ALA A 142 17.52 -11.58 -3.23
C ALA A 142 17.97 -12.86 -3.98
N VAL A 143 17.56 -12.99 -5.25
CA VAL A 143 18.04 -14.02 -6.16
C VAL A 143 18.63 -13.32 -7.37
N LYS A 144 19.90 -13.57 -7.67
CA LYS A 144 20.54 -13.02 -8.87
C LYS A 144 19.88 -13.66 -10.09
N SER A 145 19.46 -12.86 -11.06
CA SER A 145 18.82 -13.38 -12.28
C SER A 145 19.87 -13.88 -13.29
N LEU A 146 20.54 -14.98 -12.95
CA LEU A 146 21.56 -15.62 -13.80
C LEU A 146 20.94 -16.54 -14.86
N VAL A 147 19.76 -17.11 -14.56
CA VAL A 147 19.03 -18.01 -15.44
C VAL A 147 17.70 -17.36 -15.82
N SER A 148 17.41 -17.25 -17.11
CA SER A 148 16.13 -16.73 -17.60
C SER A 148 14.99 -17.73 -17.36
N LEU A 149 13.75 -17.26 -17.31
CA LEU A 149 12.58 -18.14 -17.18
C LEU A 149 12.54 -19.22 -18.28
N ALA A 150 12.89 -18.85 -19.52
CA ALA A 150 12.93 -19.79 -20.63
C ALA A 150 14.01 -20.86 -20.46
N ALA A 151 15.21 -20.48 -19.99
CA ALA A 151 16.29 -21.42 -19.71
C ALA A 151 15.92 -22.33 -18.53
N PHE A 152 15.38 -21.77 -17.45
CA PHE A 152 14.89 -22.52 -16.30
C PHE A 152 13.84 -23.57 -16.70
N LYS A 153 12.84 -23.20 -17.51
CA LYS A 153 11.82 -24.13 -18.03
C LYS A 153 12.39 -25.29 -18.84
N LYS A 154 13.54 -25.11 -19.49
CA LYS A 154 14.23 -26.18 -20.23
C LYS A 154 15.05 -27.09 -19.32
N GLN A 155 15.52 -26.58 -18.18
CA GLN A 155 16.38 -27.32 -17.26
C GLN A 155 15.58 -28.07 -16.19
N VAL A 156 14.49 -27.46 -15.70
CA VAL A 156 13.61 -28.10 -14.71
C VAL A 156 12.91 -29.29 -15.35
N LYS A 157 12.95 -30.44 -14.67
CA LYS A 157 12.44 -31.70 -15.18
C LYS A 157 11.73 -32.51 -14.10
N PRO A 158 10.88 -33.49 -14.48
CA PRO A 158 10.34 -34.45 -13.52
C PRO A 158 11.44 -35.13 -12.70
N GLY A 159 11.22 -35.28 -11.41
CA GLY A 159 12.18 -35.80 -10.43
C GLY A 159 13.01 -34.73 -9.72
N ASP A 160 13.07 -33.50 -10.23
CA ASP A 160 13.70 -32.39 -9.51
C ASP A 160 12.94 -32.08 -8.22
N GLN A 161 13.62 -31.54 -7.22
CA GLN A 161 13.01 -31.15 -5.94
C GLN A 161 13.00 -29.64 -5.78
N MET A 162 11.90 -29.11 -5.26
CA MET A 162 11.77 -27.71 -4.87
C MET A 162 11.38 -27.61 -3.39
N LYS A 163 12.24 -26.98 -2.60
CA LYS A 163 11.98 -26.68 -1.19
C LYS A 163 11.49 -25.25 -1.06
N LEU A 164 10.29 -25.03 -0.54
CA LEU A 164 9.80 -23.68 -0.27
C LEU A 164 10.56 -23.12 0.94
N ILE A 165 11.35 -22.08 0.76
CA ILE A 165 12.19 -21.49 1.83
C ILE A 165 11.82 -20.05 2.18
N GLY A 166 10.97 -19.41 1.36
CA GLY A 166 10.38 -18.10 1.66
C GLY A 166 9.02 -17.97 1.01
N ALA A 167 8.05 -17.44 1.75
CA ALA A 167 6.71 -17.14 1.25
C ALA A 167 6.10 -16.00 2.09
N PRO A 168 5.08 -15.30 1.58
CA PRO A 168 4.31 -14.34 2.39
C PRO A 168 3.58 -15.04 3.54
N ASP A 169 3.11 -14.25 4.52
CA ASP A 169 2.36 -14.77 5.67
C ASP A 169 1.14 -15.59 5.24
N GLY A 170 0.87 -16.68 5.97
CA GLY A 170 -0.25 -17.59 5.71
C GLY A 170 0.08 -18.81 4.84
N PHE A 171 1.27 -18.90 4.24
CA PHE A 171 1.71 -20.11 3.54
C PHE A 171 2.12 -21.21 4.54
N ARG A 172 1.17 -22.11 4.89
CA ARG A 172 1.33 -23.21 5.87
C ARG A 172 2.37 -24.28 5.52
N THR A 173 3.13 -24.15 4.44
CA THR A 173 4.05 -25.18 3.92
C THR A 173 5.48 -24.66 3.76
N LEU A 174 5.90 -23.64 4.50
CA LEU A 174 7.30 -23.22 4.53
C LEU A 174 8.19 -24.39 5.01
N GLY A 175 9.30 -24.63 4.33
CA GLY A 175 10.20 -25.77 4.54
C GLY A 175 9.81 -27.06 3.79
N ALA A 176 8.61 -27.14 3.21
CA ALA A 176 8.17 -28.32 2.48
C ALA A 176 9.00 -28.55 1.21
N ILE A 177 9.48 -29.78 1.03
CA ILE A 177 10.15 -30.24 -0.17
C ILE A 177 9.13 -30.96 -1.03
N ARG A 178 9.04 -30.59 -2.30
CA ARG A 178 8.13 -31.23 -3.27
C ARG A 178 8.90 -31.67 -4.49
N THR A 179 8.62 -32.89 -4.94
CA THR A 179 9.17 -33.42 -6.20
C THR A 179 8.33 -32.93 -7.36
N VAL A 180 8.99 -32.49 -8.43
CA VAL A 180 8.37 -32.11 -9.70
C VAL A 180 7.88 -33.38 -10.38
N LYS A 181 6.58 -33.46 -10.66
CA LYS A 181 5.96 -34.57 -11.39
C LYS A 181 5.86 -34.27 -12.88
N ALA A 182 5.55 -33.03 -13.24
CA ALA A 182 5.48 -32.59 -14.63
C ALA A 182 5.79 -31.10 -14.74
N VAL A 183 6.35 -30.69 -15.88
CA VAL A 183 6.59 -29.29 -16.22
C VAL A 183 5.77 -28.99 -17.46
N ARG A 184 4.84 -28.03 -17.36
CA ARG A 184 4.00 -27.61 -18.49
C ARG A 184 4.40 -26.20 -18.94
N SER A 185 3.73 -25.73 -19.99
CA SER A 185 4.00 -24.39 -20.52
C SER A 185 3.68 -23.28 -19.51
N LYS A 186 2.66 -23.46 -18.67
CA LYS A 186 2.14 -22.44 -17.76
C LYS A 186 2.41 -22.73 -16.28
N ASP A 187 2.64 -23.99 -15.91
CA ASP A 187 2.80 -24.41 -14.52
C ASP A 187 3.82 -25.55 -14.34
N ILE A 188 4.26 -25.71 -13.10
CA ILE A 188 5.00 -26.88 -12.61
C ILE A 188 4.06 -27.66 -11.70
N VAL A 189 3.86 -28.94 -12.00
CA VAL A 189 3.02 -29.84 -11.21
C VAL A 189 3.91 -30.61 -10.25
N PHE A 190 3.63 -30.50 -8.95
CA PHE A 190 4.32 -31.26 -7.92
C PHE A 190 3.60 -32.59 -7.63
N GLU A 191 4.21 -33.44 -6.82
CA GLU A 191 3.52 -34.57 -6.21
C GLU A 191 2.32 -34.11 -5.35
N GLY A 192 1.18 -34.79 -5.52
CA GLY A 192 -0.10 -34.41 -4.92
C GLY A 192 -0.88 -33.35 -5.73
N PRO A 193 -1.90 -32.72 -5.14
CA PRO A 193 -2.76 -31.74 -5.81
C PRO A 193 -2.17 -30.32 -5.83
N VAL A 194 -0.84 -30.17 -5.88
CA VAL A 194 -0.16 -28.88 -5.76
C VAL A 194 0.54 -28.52 -7.06
N TYR A 195 0.30 -27.31 -7.54
CA TYR A 195 0.90 -26.76 -8.75
C TYR A 195 1.43 -25.35 -8.49
N LEU A 196 2.43 -24.96 -9.26
CA LEU A 196 3.04 -23.64 -9.22
C LEU A 196 2.91 -22.99 -10.60
N THR A 197 2.13 -21.93 -10.69
CA THR A 197 1.98 -21.14 -11.91
C THR A 197 3.24 -20.33 -12.18
N LEU A 198 3.76 -20.42 -13.40
CA LEU A 198 4.93 -19.65 -13.82
C LEU A 198 4.52 -18.20 -14.10
N PRO A 199 5.25 -17.21 -13.56
CA PRO A 199 4.94 -15.80 -13.73
C PRO A 199 5.48 -15.28 -15.06
N ARG A 200 5.30 -13.98 -15.33
CA ARG A 200 5.95 -13.32 -16.48
C ARG A 200 7.47 -13.24 -16.26
N ALA A 201 8.24 -13.04 -17.33
CA ALA A 201 9.70 -12.99 -17.25
C ALA A 201 10.22 -11.91 -16.27
N ALA A 202 9.59 -10.73 -16.21
CA ALA A 202 9.96 -9.65 -15.28
C ALA A 202 9.69 -9.98 -13.80
N GLN A 203 8.91 -11.04 -13.53
CA GLN A 203 8.48 -11.47 -12.21
C GLN A 203 9.23 -12.75 -11.76
N PHE A 204 10.26 -13.14 -12.48
CA PHE A 204 11.05 -14.35 -12.26
C PHE A 204 12.52 -14.01 -12.03
N ALA A 205 13.15 -14.67 -11.07
CA ALA A 205 14.60 -14.67 -10.92
C ALA A 205 15.12 -16.04 -10.51
N CYS A 206 16.24 -16.48 -11.07
CA CYS A 206 16.89 -17.74 -10.72
C CYS A 206 18.41 -17.59 -10.79
N ASP A 207 19.11 -18.02 -9.74
CA ASP A 207 20.58 -17.99 -9.67
C ASP A 207 21.22 -19.35 -9.98
N GLY A 208 20.43 -20.32 -10.45
CA GLY A 208 20.82 -21.71 -10.70
C GLY A 208 20.59 -22.65 -9.52
N LYS A 209 20.31 -22.12 -8.32
CA LYS A 209 19.97 -22.91 -7.13
C LYS A 209 18.72 -22.40 -6.42
N ARG A 210 18.56 -21.09 -6.29
CA ARG A 210 17.38 -20.43 -5.73
C ARG A 210 16.52 -19.89 -6.86
N VAL A 211 15.22 -20.03 -6.70
CA VAL A 211 14.22 -19.61 -7.68
C VAL A 211 13.19 -18.75 -6.97
N ARG A 212 13.01 -17.52 -7.46
CA ARG A 212 12.05 -16.55 -6.94
C ARG A 212 10.95 -16.30 -7.96
N PHE A 213 9.71 -16.38 -7.49
CA PHE A 213 8.50 -16.10 -8.26
C PHE A 213 7.73 -14.98 -7.57
N ALA A 214 7.55 -13.84 -8.22
CA ALA A 214 6.65 -12.81 -7.69
C ALA A 214 5.20 -13.28 -7.82
N ILE A 215 4.47 -13.20 -6.72
CA ILE A 215 3.04 -13.54 -6.60
C ILE A 215 2.23 -12.35 -6.06
N GLY A 216 2.81 -11.15 -6.11
CA GLY A 216 2.21 -9.93 -5.60
C GLY A 216 0.87 -9.61 -6.22
N SER A 217 -0.03 -9.10 -5.39
CA SER A 217 -1.31 -8.51 -5.79
C SER A 217 -1.25 -6.99 -5.67
N GLU A 218 -2.31 -6.30 -6.07
CA GLU A 218 -2.45 -4.85 -5.82
C GLU A 218 -2.32 -4.49 -4.33
N HIS A 219 -2.72 -5.38 -3.44
CA HIS A 219 -2.66 -5.19 -2.00
C HIS A 219 -1.35 -5.65 -1.36
N GLN A 220 -0.54 -6.45 -2.07
CA GLN A 220 0.76 -6.91 -1.60
C GLN A 220 1.75 -7.03 -2.78
N PRO A 221 2.22 -5.89 -3.33
CA PRO A 221 2.98 -5.89 -4.59
C PRO A 221 4.30 -6.66 -4.53
N ASP A 222 4.92 -6.74 -3.35
CA ASP A 222 6.20 -7.40 -3.13
C ASP A 222 6.11 -8.89 -2.75
N ALA A 223 4.90 -9.46 -2.72
CA ALA A 223 4.71 -10.86 -2.34
C ALA A 223 5.46 -11.79 -3.32
N HIS A 224 6.25 -12.71 -2.79
CA HIS A 224 7.03 -13.64 -3.61
C HIS A 224 7.21 -14.99 -2.93
N LEU A 225 7.29 -16.03 -3.74
CA LEU A 225 7.73 -17.36 -3.32
C LEU A 225 9.22 -17.51 -3.63
N LEU A 226 9.98 -18.01 -2.65
CA LEU A 226 11.38 -18.39 -2.80
C LEU A 226 11.51 -19.89 -2.60
N TYR A 227 12.05 -20.56 -3.61
CA TYR A 227 12.37 -21.98 -3.59
C TYR A 227 13.87 -22.22 -3.66
N GLU A 228 14.33 -23.28 -3.00
CA GLU A 228 15.61 -23.92 -3.31
C GLU A 228 15.34 -25.10 -4.25
N TRP A 229 15.96 -25.07 -5.44
CA TRP A 229 15.85 -26.08 -6.47
C TRP A 229 17.05 -27.02 -6.41
N THR A 230 16.75 -28.32 -6.32
CA THR A 230 17.74 -29.39 -6.39
C THR A 230 17.44 -30.24 -7.62
N PRO A 231 18.33 -30.26 -8.63
CA PRO A 231 18.16 -31.11 -9.80
C PRO A 231 18.14 -32.58 -9.39
N ALA A 232 17.32 -33.39 -10.08
CA ALA A 232 17.38 -34.83 -9.95
C ALA A 232 18.80 -35.31 -10.27
N LYS A 233 19.34 -36.20 -9.42
CA LYS A 233 20.62 -36.86 -9.71
C LYS A 233 20.53 -37.45 -11.12
N ALA A 234 21.54 -37.16 -11.95
CA ALA A 234 21.70 -37.87 -13.20
C ALA A 234 21.86 -39.36 -12.86
N ALA A 235 20.97 -40.19 -13.41
CA ALA A 235 21.12 -41.63 -13.40
C ALA A 235 22.28 -42.03 -14.31
#